data_AF-A0A7C5JCT6-F1
#
_entry.id   AF-A0A7C5JCT6-F1
#
_cell.length_a   1.000
_cell.length_b   1.000
_cell.length_c   1.000
_cell.angle_alpha   90.00
_cell.angle_beta   90.00
_cell.angle_gamma   90.00
#
_symmetry.space_group_name_H-M   'P 1'
#
loop_
_entity.id
_entity.type
_entity.pdbx_description
1 polymer ?
#
loop_
_entity_poly.entity_id
_entity_poly.type
_entity_poly.pdbx_seq_one_letter_code
_entity_poly.pdbx_strand_id
1 'polypeptide(L)'
;MNVKKILQTIAIVIGFASVVSLDLLAASFDCDRVSNSTESAICSFPQIGRMDEKMVSLYEKVSNISRVKQEQRDWIRYRNQECGDNEQCLKAIYTKRISELKRLAHDSNDAHRDTGSIRSPRASRESRASKPSRVSRESRSSRDIRSSRDIRPVRPD
;
A
#
# COMPACT_ATOMS: atom_id res chain seq x y z
N MET A 1 55.03 29.17 -27.28
CA MET A 1 53.84 28.54 -26.63
C MET A 1 52.61 29.38 -26.94
N ASN A 2 51.61 28.79 -27.59
CA ASN A 2 50.49 29.52 -28.18
C ASN A 2 49.34 29.64 -27.16
N VAL A 3 49.11 30.84 -26.62
CA VAL A 3 48.01 31.17 -25.70
C VAL A 3 46.63 30.71 -26.20
N LYS A 4 46.42 30.61 -27.52
CA LYS A 4 45.20 30.05 -28.13
C LYS A 4 44.96 28.57 -27.79
N LYS A 5 46.04 27.77 -27.62
CA LYS A 5 45.94 26.35 -27.25
C LYS A 5 45.58 26.16 -25.76
N ILE A 6 45.94 27.12 -24.90
CA ILE A 6 45.61 27.11 -23.46
C ILE A 6 44.13 27.43 -23.25
N LEU A 7 43.55 28.37 -24.02
CA LEU A 7 42.11 28.64 -23.98
C LEU A 7 41.26 27.47 -24.49
N GLN A 8 41.69 26.76 -25.54
CA GLN A 8 40.96 25.59 -26.06
C GLN A 8 40.98 24.38 -25.11
N THR A 9 42.01 24.24 -24.27
CA THR A 9 42.07 23.13 -23.29
C THR A 9 41.22 23.39 -22.05
N ILE A 10 41.05 24.65 -21.62
CA ILE A 10 40.19 25.00 -20.48
C ILE A 10 38.71 24.72 -20.78
N ALA A 11 38.25 24.95 -22.01
CA ALA A 11 36.87 24.70 -22.41
C ALA A 11 36.46 23.21 -22.41
N ILE A 12 37.42 22.28 -22.56
CA ILE A 12 37.14 20.84 -22.58
C ILE A 12 37.04 20.27 -21.15
N VAL A 13 37.67 20.90 -20.16
CA VAL A 13 37.59 20.47 -18.75
C VAL A 13 36.31 20.95 -18.06
N ILE A 14 35.69 22.02 -18.55
CA ILE A 14 34.42 22.58 -18.01
C ILE A 14 33.18 21.80 -18.52
N GLY A 15 33.33 20.97 -19.57
CA GLY A 15 32.26 20.14 -20.11
C GLY A 15 31.88 18.90 -19.28
N PHE A 16 32.62 18.62 -18.20
CA PHE A 16 32.31 17.55 -17.25
C PHE A 16 31.75 18.14 -15.94
N ALA A 17 30.80 19.08 -16.06
CA ALA A 17 29.97 19.48 -14.94
C ALA A 17 29.07 18.29 -14.58
N SER A 18 29.58 17.39 -13.74
CA SER A 18 28.81 16.31 -13.14
C SER A 18 27.57 16.90 -12.48
N VAL A 19 26.41 16.65 -13.07
CA VAL A 19 25.12 16.94 -12.46
C VAL A 19 24.98 15.97 -11.29
N VAL A 20 25.47 16.38 -10.12
CA VAL A 20 25.22 15.64 -8.89
C VAL A 20 23.76 15.91 -8.55
N SER A 21 22.88 15.00 -8.96
CA SER A 21 21.51 14.98 -8.48
C SER A 21 21.57 14.80 -6.96
N LEU A 22 21.28 15.85 -6.20
CA LEU A 22 20.94 15.67 -4.81
C LEU A 22 19.59 14.97 -4.80
N ASP A 23 19.60 13.67 -4.52
CA ASP A 23 18.39 12.95 -4.17
C ASP A 23 17.82 13.65 -2.93
N LEU A 24 16.78 14.46 -3.14
CA LEU A 24 16.00 15.03 -2.05
C LEU A 24 15.47 13.81 -1.27
N LEU A 25 15.99 13.60 -0.07
CA LEU A 25 15.62 12.45 0.75
C LEU A 25 14.13 12.57 1.06
N ALA A 26 13.34 11.69 0.44
CA ALA A 26 11.89 11.64 0.61
C ALA A 26 11.60 11.16 2.03
N ALA A 27 11.09 11.99 2.92
CA ALA A 27 10.62 11.61 4.25
C ALA A 27 9.54 12.60 4.66
N SER A 28 8.58 12.20 5.49
CA SER A 28 7.50 13.10 5.90
C SER A 28 7.91 14.15 6.94
N PHE A 29 9.20 14.18 7.30
CA PHE A 29 9.79 15.06 8.31
C PHE A 29 11.18 15.54 7.89
N ASP A 30 11.70 16.53 8.61
CA ASP A 30 13.01 17.13 8.37
C ASP A 30 14.14 16.16 8.77
N CYS A 31 14.86 15.64 7.78
CA CYS A 31 15.97 14.70 7.99
C CYS A 31 17.18 15.32 8.70
N ASP A 32 17.27 16.65 8.78
CA ASP A 32 18.33 17.32 9.55
C ASP A 32 18.02 17.35 11.06
N ARG A 33 16.82 16.92 11.47
CA ARG A 33 16.33 16.95 12.85
C ARG A 33 15.98 15.57 13.42
N VAL A 34 16.56 14.52 12.88
CA VAL A 34 16.30 13.14 13.35
C VAL A 34 16.73 12.92 14.79
N SER A 35 15.90 12.20 15.55
CA SER A 35 16.06 12.02 17.00
C SER A 35 16.38 10.59 17.43
N ASN A 36 16.22 9.62 16.53
CA ASN A 36 16.41 8.20 16.81
C ASN A 36 16.89 7.41 15.57
N SER A 37 17.36 6.18 15.79
CA SER A 37 17.90 5.31 14.74
C SER A 37 16.88 4.98 13.65
N THR A 38 15.60 4.84 14.01
CA THR A 38 14.52 4.61 13.04
C THR A 38 14.33 5.80 12.10
N GLU A 39 14.31 7.02 12.62
CA GLU A 39 14.24 8.24 11.81
C GLU A 39 15.47 8.40 10.91
N SER A 40 16.67 8.12 11.45
CA SER A 40 17.89 8.08 10.67
C SER A 40 17.80 7.09 9.50
N ALA A 41 17.24 5.89 9.73
CA ALA A 41 17.06 4.88 8.70
C ALA A 41 16.00 5.29 7.65
N ILE A 42 14.91 5.92 8.07
CA ILE A 42 13.90 6.46 7.13
C ILE A 42 14.54 7.47 6.19
N CYS A 43 15.41 8.34 6.70
CA CYS A 43 16.16 9.30 5.88
C CYS A 43 17.26 8.64 5.03
N SER A 44 17.92 7.59 5.52
CA SER A 44 19.03 6.94 4.83
C SER A 44 18.61 5.99 3.71
N PHE A 45 17.39 5.43 3.81
CA PHE A 45 16.85 4.49 2.83
C PHE A 45 15.72 5.15 2.01
N PRO A 46 15.98 5.62 0.78
CA PRO A 46 15.00 6.36 -0.02
C PRO A 46 13.67 5.63 -0.23
N GLN A 47 13.71 4.30 -0.25
CA GLN A 47 12.51 3.49 -0.38
C GLN A 47 11.63 3.51 0.87
N ILE A 48 12.22 3.47 2.07
CA ILE A 48 11.46 3.61 3.33
C ILE A 48 10.92 5.03 3.42
N GLY A 49 11.75 6.01 3.08
CA GLY A 49 11.37 7.40 2.98
C GLY A 49 10.10 7.65 2.14
N ARG A 50 10.04 7.13 0.91
CA ARG A 50 8.82 7.18 0.08
C ARG A 50 7.62 6.46 0.69
N MET A 51 7.85 5.37 1.44
CA MET A 51 6.77 4.69 2.16
C MET A 51 6.24 5.55 3.31
N ASP A 52 7.11 6.32 3.96
CA ASP A 52 6.76 7.26 5.02
C ASP A 52 5.87 8.40 4.52
N GLU A 53 6.26 9.06 3.43
CA GLU A 53 5.42 10.08 2.77
C GLU A 53 4.05 9.52 2.35
N LYS A 54 4.04 8.33 1.74
CA LYS A 54 2.80 7.68 1.32
C LYS A 54 1.89 7.35 2.51
N MET A 55 2.48 6.88 3.61
CA MET A 55 1.76 6.55 4.83
C MET A 55 1.13 7.83 5.41
N VAL A 56 1.87 8.93 5.48
CA VAL A 56 1.35 10.23 5.96
C VAL A 56 0.22 10.75 5.06
N SER A 57 0.41 10.72 3.74
CA SER A 57 -0.64 11.13 2.79
C SER A 57 -1.94 10.33 2.93
N LEU A 58 -1.85 9.03 3.26
CA LEU A 58 -3.04 8.23 3.55
C LEU A 58 -3.64 8.56 4.90
N TYR A 59 -2.81 8.74 5.93
CA TYR A 59 -3.25 9.12 7.27
C TYR A 59 -4.03 10.44 7.24
N GLU A 60 -3.56 11.45 6.52
CA GLU A 60 -4.24 12.75 6.39
C GLU A 60 -5.71 12.61 5.97
N LYS A 61 -6.00 11.70 5.03
CA LYS A 61 -7.36 11.44 4.51
C LYS A 61 -8.32 10.86 5.53
N VAL A 62 -7.80 10.13 6.52
CA VAL A 62 -8.61 9.42 7.54
C VAL A 62 -8.40 9.97 8.95
N SER A 63 -7.57 11.01 9.08
CA SER A 63 -7.20 11.61 10.37
C SER A 63 -8.38 12.25 11.09
N ASN A 64 -9.49 12.54 10.40
CA ASN A 64 -10.74 12.99 10.99
C ASN A 64 -11.43 11.92 11.86
N ILE A 65 -11.10 10.64 11.68
CA ILE A 65 -11.60 9.54 12.49
C ILE A 65 -10.84 9.53 13.82
N SER A 66 -11.50 9.86 14.93
CA SER A 66 -10.86 10.06 16.24
C SER A 66 -9.96 8.90 16.68
N ARG A 67 -10.38 7.65 16.44
CA ARG A 67 -9.60 6.46 16.79
C ARG A 67 -8.28 6.38 16.03
N VAL A 68 -8.28 6.75 14.74
CA VAL A 68 -7.12 6.66 13.85
C VAL A 68 -5.98 7.57 14.31
N LYS A 69 -6.29 8.75 14.89
CA LYS A 69 -5.26 9.63 15.46
C LYS A 69 -4.48 8.96 16.58
N GLN A 70 -5.16 8.22 17.45
CA GLN A 70 -4.51 7.52 18.56
C GLN A 70 -3.72 6.32 18.04
N GLU A 71 -4.33 5.49 17.19
CA GLU A 71 -3.66 4.36 16.54
C GLU A 71 -2.40 4.77 15.79
N GLN A 72 -2.40 5.94 15.13
CA GLN A 72 -1.22 6.46 14.43
C GLN A 72 -0.09 6.81 15.39
N ARG A 73 -0.38 7.43 16.54
CA ARG A 73 0.63 7.73 17.57
C ARG A 73 1.21 6.45 18.17
N ASP A 74 0.34 5.47 18.45
CA ASP A 74 0.76 4.16 18.93
C ASP A 74 1.64 3.44 17.91
N TRP A 75 1.27 3.50 16.63
CA TRP A 75 2.04 2.92 15.55
C TRP A 75 3.44 3.55 15.40
N ILE A 76 3.59 4.87 15.54
CA ILE A 76 4.90 5.54 15.50
C ILE A 76 5.80 5.04 16.65
N ARG A 77 5.24 4.91 17.86
CA ARG A 77 5.98 4.35 19.01
C ARG A 77 6.41 2.91 18.74
N TYR A 78 5.50 2.08 18.27
CA TYR A 78 5.76 0.68 17.92
C TYR A 78 6.85 0.55 16.84
N ARG A 79 6.76 1.33 15.76
CA ARG A 79 7.78 1.36 14.69
C ARG A 79 9.17 1.66 15.24
N ASN A 80 9.29 2.68 16.10
CA ASN A 80 10.57 3.09 16.68
C ASN A 80 11.14 2.06 17.65
N GLN A 81 10.28 1.35 18.39
CA GLN A 81 10.70 0.34 19.36
C GLN A 81 11.13 -0.98 18.72
N GLU A 82 10.39 -1.45 17.72
CA GLU A 82 10.58 -2.80 17.18
C GLU A 82 11.70 -2.92 16.15
N CYS A 83 11.84 -1.93 15.27
CA CYS A 83 12.73 -2.08 14.11
C CYS A 83 14.10 -1.45 14.29
N GLY A 84 14.22 -0.38 15.09
CA GLY A 84 15.41 0.47 15.05
C GLY A 84 15.70 0.92 13.61
N ASP A 85 16.92 0.68 13.14
CA ASP A 85 17.38 0.97 11.78
C ASP A 85 17.23 -0.19 10.78
N ASN A 86 16.60 -1.30 11.17
CA ASN A 86 16.47 -2.47 10.32
C ASN A 86 15.52 -2.21 9.14
N GLU A 87 16.09 -2.11 7.94
CA GLU A 87 15.35 -1.77 6.73
C GLU A 87 14.19 -2.74 6.43
N GLN A 88 14.41 -4.04 6.55
CA GLN A 88 13.40 -5.04 6.18
C GLN A 88 12.24 -5.05 7.18
N CYS A 89 12.54 -4.87 8.47
CA CYS A 89 11.54 -4.69 9.50
C CYS A 89 10.68 -3.45 9.21
N LEU A 90 11.32 -2.31 8.91
CA LEU A 90 10.62 -1.06 8.59
C LEU A 90 9.70 -1.24 7.37
N LYS A 91 10.21 -1.83 6.28
CA LYS A 91 9.38 -2.14 5.10
C LYS A 91 8.15 -2.97 5.45
N ALA A 92 8.29 -3.99 6.30
CA ALA A 92 7.17 -4.82 6.70
C ALA A 92 6.12 -4.04 7.50
N ILE A 93 6.55 -3.24 8.48
CA ILE A 93 5.64 -2.43 9.31
C ILE A 93 4.96 -1.32 8.49
N TYR A 94 5.69 -0.62 7.64
CA TYR A 94 5.11 0.39 6.74
C TYR A 94 4.10 -0.22 5.79
N THR A 95 4.39 -1.39 5.19
CA THR A 95 3.47 -2.08 4.28
C THR A 95 2.13 -2.38 4.96
N LYS A 96 2.17 -2.89 6.19
CA LYS A 96 0.96 -3.18 6.97
C LYS A 96 0.15 -1.91 7.23
N ARG A 97 0.78 -0.84 7.71
CA ARG A 97 0.09 0.41 8.04
C ARG A 97 -0.49 1.11 6.82
N ILE A 98 0.26 1.15 5.73
CA ILE A 98 -0.21 1.71 4.45
C ILE A 98 -1.45 0.95 3.96
N SER A 99 -1.46 -0.38 4.06
CA SER A 99 -2.61 -1.20 3.66
C SER A 99 -3.85 -0.88 4.50
N GLU A 100 -3.68 -0.80 5.82
CA GLU A 100 -4.74 -0.45 6.76
C GLU A 100 -5.34 0.93 6.49
N LEU A 101 -4.50 1.97 6.40
CA LEU A 101 -4.94 3.34 6.12
C LEU A 101 -5.60 3.46 4.75
N LYS A 102 -5.10 2.71 3.75
CA LYS A 102 -5.72 2.67 2.41
C LYS A 102 -7.13 2.09 2.45
N ARG A 103 -7.36 1.03 3.24
CA ARG A 103 -8.71 0.46 3.43
C ARG A 103 -9.64 1.46 4.11
N LEU A 104 -9.19 2.06 5.21
CA LEU A 104 -9.97 3.09 5.90
C LEU A 104 -10.34 4.26 4.99
N ALA A 105 -9.39 4.71 4.16
CA ALA A 105 -9.64 5.79 3.20
C ALA A 105 -10.68 5.39 2.14
N HIS A 106 -10.63 4.15 1.65
CA HIS A 106 -11.63 3.62 0.72
C HIS A 106 -13.02 3.57 1.37
N ASP A 107 -13.13 2.96 2.55
CA ASP A 107 -14.39 2.79 3.27
C ASP A 107 -15.02 4.16 3.62
N SER A 108 -14.21 5.15 3.99
CA SER A 108 -14.68 6.52 4.25
C SER A 108 -15.22 7.23 3.01
N ASN A 109 -14.67 6.94 1.82
CA ASN A 109 -15.15 7.51 0.56
C ASN A 109 -16.46 6.86 0.11
N ASP A 110 -16.62 5.55 0.33
CA ASP A 110 -17.85 4.83 -0.02
C ASP A 110 -19.04 5.26 0.85
N ALA A 111 -18.81 5.45 2.15
CA ALA A 111 -19.84 5.98 3.06
C ALA A 111 -20.36 7.37 2.63
N HIS A 112 -19.49 8.18 2.03
CA HIS A 112 -19.87 9.49 1.49
C HIS A 112 -20.62 9.40 0.15
N ARG A 113 -20.38 8.35 -0.63
CA ARG A 113 -21.06 8.13 -1.92
C ARG A 113 -22.51 7.70 -1.75
N ASP A 114 -22.81 6.90 -0.72
CA ASP A 114 -24.18 6.44 -0.47
C ASP A 114 -25.11 7.57 -0.03
N THR A 115 -24.56 8.58 0.67
CA THR A 115 -25.30 9.80 1.05
C THR A 115 -25.52 10.78 -0.12
N GLY A 116 -24.77 10.65 -1.21
CA GLY A 116 -24.89 11.49 -2.42
C GLY A 116 -25.83 10.95 -3.50
N SER A 117 -26.33 9.73 -3.36
CA SER A 117 -27.21 9.08 -4.34
C SER A 117 -28.63 8.88 -3.79
N ILE A 118 -29.29 9.94 -3.31
CA ILE A 118 -30.76 9.99 -3.30
C ILE A 118 -31.21 10.14 -4.76
N ARG A 119 -31.22 9.03 -5.49
CA ARG A 119 -32.14 8.88 -6.63
C ARG A 119 -33.48 8.46 -6.05
N SER A 120 -34.48 9.31 -6.29
CA SER A 120 -35.91 9.12 -5.99
C SER A 120 -36.34 7.65 -5.96
N PRO A 121 -37.13 7.19 -4.97
CA PRO A 121 -37.74 5.88 -5.03
C PRO A 121 -38.69 5.88 -6.23
N ARG A 122 -38.31 5.19 -7.31
CA ARG A 122 -39.23 4.94 -8.41
C ARG A 122 -40.21 3.90 -7.93
N ALA A 123 -41.42 4.38 -7.64
CA ALA A 123 -42.60 3.60 -7.36
C ALA A 123 -42.73 2.39 -8.31
N SER A 124 -42.95 1.24 -7.68
CA SER A 124 -43.94 0.24 -8.05
C SER A 124 -44.05 -0.13 -9.53
N ARG A 125 -43.50 -1.29 -9.91
CA ARG A 125 -44.21 -2.22 -10.80
C ARG A 125 -43.95 -3.66 -10.37
N GLU A 126 -44.85 -4.15 -9.52
CA GLU A 126 -45.13 -5.56 -9.34
C GLU A 126 -46.28 -5.95 -10.28
N SER A 127 -46.07 -7.02 -11.06
CA SER A 127 -47.04 -7.86 -11.84
C SER A 127 -46.20 -8.54 -12.93
N ARG A 128 -46.13 -9.86 -13.13
CA ARG A 128 -47.18 -10.88 -13.05
C ARG A 128 -46.55 -12.29 -13.12
N ALA A 129 -47.22 -13.24 -12.49
CA ALA A 129 -46.86 -14.65 -12.41
C ALA A 129 -47.25 -15.49 -13.66
N SER A 130 -46.50 -16.60 -13.85
CA SER A 130 -46.91 -17.95 -14.28
C SER A 130 -47.48 -18.23 -15.69
N LYS A 131 -46.82 -19.11 -16.48
CA LYS A 131 -47.15 -20.56 -16.66
C LYS A 131 -46.27 -21.29 -17.74
N PRO A 132 -46.31 -22.64 -17.86
CA PRO A 132 -45.16 -23.51 -18.21
C PRO A 132 -45.32 -24.29 -19.54
N SER A 133 -44.27 -25.01 -19.96
CA SER A 133 -44.25 -26.17 -20.90
C SER A 133 -42.77 -26.59 -21.08
N ARG A 134 -42.32 -27.84 -21.20
CA ARG A 134 -42.87 -29.20 -21.14
C ARG A 134 -41.65 -30.15 -21.08
N VAL A 135 -41.85 -31.28 -20.42
CA VAL A 135 -40.98 -32.47 -20.25
C VAL A 135 -40.30 -32.95 -21.54
N SER A 136 -39.04 -33.38 -21.44
CA SER A 136 -38.55 -34.64 -22.03
C SER A 136 -37.36 -35.20 -21.22
N ARG A 137 -37.59 -36.37 -20.61
CA ARG A 137 -36.59 -37.30 -20.10
C ARG A 137 -35.85 -37.95 -21.28
N GLU A 138 -34.56 -38.23 -21.12
CA GLU A 138 -33.99 -39.53 -21.49
C GLU A 138 -32.73 -39.79 -20.66
N SER A 139 -32.69 -40.97 -20.07
CA SER A 139 -31.71 -41.52 -19.16
C SER A 139 -30.46 -42.06 -19.88
N ARG A 140 -29.30 -42.04 -19.21
CA ARG A 140 -28.16 -43.01 -19.29
C ARG A 140 -27.02 -42.44 -18.44
N SER A 141 -26.17 -43.16 -17.75
CA SER A 141 -26.07 -44.54 -17.26
C SER A 141 -24.78 -44.53 -16.43
N SER A 142 -24.80 -45.23 -15.31
CA SER A 142 -23.73 -45.53 -14.36
C SER A 142 -22.27 -45.35 -14.82
N ARG A 143 -21.45 -44.75 -13.93
CA ARG A 143 -20.21 -45.41 -13.47
C ARG A 143 -19.68 -44.81 -12.17
N ASP A 144 -19.67 -45.67 -11.16
CA ASP A 144 -18.89 -45.57 -9.94
C ASP A 144 -17.38 -45.46 -10.25
N ILE A 145 -16.65 -44.59 -9.54
CA ILE A 145 -15.32 -44.91 -9.02
C ILE A 145 -15.17 -44.28 -7.63
N ARG A 146 -15.18 -45.15 -6.63
CA ARG A 146 -14.65 -44.95 -5.29
C ARG A 146 -13.12 -44.93 -5.37
N SER A 147 -12.45 -43.95 -4.75
CA SER A 147 -11.05 -44.13 -4.35
C SER A 147 -10.78 -43.36 -3.05
N SER A 148 -10.85 -44.11 -1.96
CA SER A 148 -10.25 -43.77 -0.67
C SER A 148 -8.78 -43.39 -0.87
N ARG A 149 -8.35 -42.31 -0.21
CA ARG A 149 -7.00 -42.26 0.36
C ARG A 149 -7.12 -41.97 1.84
N ASP A 150 -6.94 -43.04 2.59
CA ASP A 150 -6.56 -43.02 4.00
C ASP A 150 -5.29 -42.21 4.18
N ILE A 151 -5.35 -41.17 5.01
CA ILE A 151 -4.16 -40.56 5.61
C ILE A 151 -4.06 -41.13 7.01
N ARG A 152 -3.07 -42.00 7.24
CA ARG A 152 -2.69 -42.47 8.58
C ARG A 152 -2.08 -41.31 9.38
N PRO A 153 -2.43 -41.12 10.66
CA PRO A 153 -1.71 -40.21 11.55
C PRO A 153 -0.42 -40.85 12.07
N VAL A 154 0.69 -40.12 11.95
CA VAL A 154 1.98 -40.43 12.58
C VAL A 154 1.92 -39.97 14.05
N ARG A 155 2.26 -40.84 14.99
CA ARG A 155 2.44 -40.50 16.41
C ARG A 155 3.82 -39.90 16.67
N PRO A 156 3.99 -39.08 17.72
CA PRO A 156 5.27 -38.52 18.11
C PRO A 156 6.06 -39.47 19.03
N ASP A 157 7.38 -39.45 18.88
CA ASP A 157 8.39 -39.70 19.93
C ASP A 157 9.36 -38.51 19.92
#